data_AF-A0A925BPG4-F1
#
_entry.id   AF-A0A925BPG4-F1
#
_cell.length_a   1.000
_cell.length_b   1.000
_cell.length_c   1.000
_cell.angle_alpha   90.00
_cell.angle_beta   90.00
_cell.angle_gamma   90.00
#
_symmetry.space_group_name_H-M   'P 1'
#
loop_
_entity.id
_entity.type
_entity.pdbx_description
1 polymer ?
#
loop_
_entity_poly.entity_id
_entity_poly.type
_entity_poly.pdbx_seq_one_letter_code
_entity_poly.pdbx_strand_id
1 'polypeptide(L)'
;GDSLKAAHAFLQSGLSTAGYDQALNVMSLEEVLYLLEGGVREERRERRDPKKYYFSVFGTPAASGTWGWRVEGHHMSLNYTIKEGKVVSSTPEFFGANPGTIDSGLNRQIRVLGTEEDIARSILKLCNEDQKKLAWIDTAAPDDLRTGGAMGTNPVASQPETTAPVGLPASKMNADQKKLLAELLSEYLKNMPGDVEKERRAAIESGGLDGIHFAWWGDADQHKRHYYRVQGKSFLIEYNNTQNNANHVHSMWRNLGGDFAIPIQK
;
A
#
# COMPACT_ATOMS: atom_id res chain seq x y z
N GLY A 1 0.16 -21.19 20.23
CA GLY A 1 0.96 -22.41 20.07
C GLY A 1 2.14 -22.15 19.15
N ASP A 2 2.98 -23.14 18.93
CA ASP A 2 4.23 -22.97 18.19
C ASP A 2 4.01 -22.65 16.71
N SER A 3 2.96 -23.17 16.09
CA SER A 3 2.58 -22.82 14.70
C SER A 3 2.29 -21.33 14.52
N LEU A 4 1.63 -20.70 15.49
CA LEU A 4 1.36 -19.26 15.44
C LEU A 4 2.66 -18.46 15.56
N LYS A 5 3.56 -18.84 16.48
CA LYS A 5 4.87 -18.20 16.60
C LYS A 5 5.68 -18.32 15.31
N ALA A 6 5.67 -19.50 14.68
CA ALA A 6 6.35 -19.73 13.41
C ALA A 6 5.75 -18.87 12.27
N ALA A 7 4.43 -18.76 12.20
CA ALA A 7 3.76 -17.89 11.22
C ALA A 7 4.14 -16.41 11.38
N HIS A 8 4.18 -15.91 12.63
CA HIS A 8 4.63 -14.54 12.91
C HIS A 8 6.10 -14.33 12.57
N ALA A 9 6.98 -15.28 12.92
CA ALA A 9 8.39 -15.22 12.54
C ALA A 9 8.56 -15.24 11.01
N PHE A 10 7.75 -16.00 10.29
CA PHE A 10 7.77 -16.05 8.84
C PHE A 10 7.27 -14.74 8.21
N LEU A 11 6.19 -14.15 8.72
CA LEU A 11 5.74 -12.81 8.34
C LEU A 11 6.84 -11.76 8.55
N GLN A 12 7.45 -11.77 9.73
CA GLN A 12 8.53 -10.84 10.09
C GLN A 12 9.76 -11.03 9.20
N SER A 13 10.02 -12.23 8.68
CA SER A 13 11.14 -12.45 7.75
C SER A 13 10.99 -11.72 6.41
N GLY A 14 9.76 -11.38 6.02
CA GLY A 14 9.45 -10.60 4.82
C GLY A 14 9.34 -9.10 5.05
N LEU A 15 9.46 -8.60 6.28
CA LEU A 15 9.21 -7.20 6.63
C LEU A 15 10.36 -6.63 7.46
N SER A 16 10.49 -5.30 7.48
CA SER A 16 11.25 -4.64 8.54
C SER A 16 10.49 -4.70 9.87
N THR A 17 11.11 -4.22 10.96
CA THR A 17 10.39 -4.00 12.22
C THR A 17 9.17 -3.08 12.02
N ALA A 18 9.33 -1.97 11.28
CA ALA A 18 8.24 -1.04 11.02
C ALA A 18 7.12 -1.68 10.17
N GLY A 19 7.48 -2.47 9.15
CA GLY A 19 6.52 -3.18 8.33
C GLY A 19 5.77 -4.26 9.10
N TYR A 20 6.46 -4.97 10.01
CA TYR A 20 5.84 -5.96 10.88
C TYR A 20 4.87 -5.31 11.87
N ASP A 21 5.23 -4.17 12.46
CA ASP A 21 4.34 -3.40 13.32
C ASP A 21 3.10 -2.90 12.54
N GLN A 22 3.29 -2.44 11.29
CA GLN A 22 2.19 -2.07 10.39
C GLN A 22 1.26 -3.26 10.12
N ALA A 23 1.82 -4.44 9.81
CA ALA A 23 1.04 -5.67 9.62
C ALA A 23 0.24 -6.03 10.88
N LEU A 24 0.85 -5.97 12.07
CA LEU A 24 0.15 -6.25 13.33
C LEU A 24 -0.97 -5.25 13.60
N ASN A 25 -0.75 -3.97 13.34
CA ASN A 25 -1.77 -2.95 13.48
C ASN A 25 -2.96 -3.24 12.56
N VAL A 26 -2.71 -3.54 11.28
CA VAL A 26 -3.76 -3.93 10.31
C VAL A 26 -4.51 -5.18 10.77
N MET A 27 -3.80 -6.24 11.16
CA MET A 27 -4.41 -7.49 11.65
C MET A 27 -5.28 -7.23 12.89
N SER A 28 -4.85 -6.34 13.79
CA SER A 28 -5.57 -6.03 15.02
C SER A 28 -6.91 -5.30 14.79
N LEU A 29 -7.07 -4.61 13.66
CA LEU A 29 -8.30 -3.90 13.32
C LEU A 29 -9.48 -4.86 13.12
N GLU A 30 -9.24 -6.13 12.82
CA GLU A 30 -10.30 -7.15 12.78
C GLU A 30 -11.03 -7.28 14.13
N GLU A 31 -10.33 -7.10 15.25
CA GLU A 31 -10.99 -7.11 16.56
C GLU A 31 -11.85 -5.86 16.78
N VAL A 32 -11.38 -4.71 16.31
CA VAL A 32 -12.14 -3.46 16.36
C VAL A 32 -13.41 -3.59 15.51
N LEU A 33 -13.31 -4.11 14.28
CA LEU A 33 -14.46 -4.36 13.43
C LEU A 33 -15.46 -5.33 14.05
N TYR A 34 -14.98 -6.40 14.68
CA TYR A 34 -15.85 -7.34 15.39
C TYR A 34 -16.71 -6.68 16.47
N LEU A 35 -16.15 -5.68 17.17
CA LEU A 35 -16.84 -4.92 18.21
C LEU A 35 -17.77 -3.84 17.65
N LEU A 36 -17.39 -3.21 16.54
CA LEU A 36 -18.13 -2.08 15.96
C LEU A 36 -19.25 -2.50 15.00
N GLU A 37 -19.06 -3.59 14.24
CA GLU A 37 -20.06 -4.06 13.29
C GLU A 37 -21.29 -4.64 14.02
N GLY A 38 -22.48 -4.42 13.45
CA GLY A 38 -23.73 -5.03 13.93
C GLY A 38 -23.95 -6.48 13.44
N GLY A 39 -25.08 -7.09 13.78
CA GLY A 39 -25.50 -8.41 13.27
C GLY A 39 -25.39 -9.56 14.27
N VAL A 40 -25.34 -10.80 13.78
CA VAL A 40 -25.18 -12.01 14.61
C VAL A 40 -23.71 -12.15 15.04
N ARG A 41 -23.48 -12.44 16.33
CA ARG A 41 -22.13 -12.45 16.92
C ARG A 41 -21.23 -13.52 16.28
N GLU A 42 -21.78 -14.70 16.05
CA GLU A 42 -21.11 -15.86 15.48
C GLU A 42 -20.66 -15.54 14.04
N GLU A 43 -21.55 -14.99 13.22
CA GLU A 43 -21.25 -14.57 11.84
C GLU A 43 -20.18 -13.46 11.81
N ARG A 44 -20.26 -12.48 12.72
CA ARG A 44 -19.21 -11.46 12.85
C ARG A 44 -17.87 -12.07 13.19
N ARG A 45 -17.81 -12.96 14.17
CA ARG A 45 -16.53 -13.57 14.56
C ARG A 45 -15.97 -14.45 13.46
N GLU A 46 -16.82 -15.12 12.69
CA GLU A 46 -16.39 -15.88 11.54
C GLU A 46 -15.73 -14.96 10.49
N ARG A 47 -16.26 -13.78 10.23
CA ARG A 47 -15.69 -12.86 9.24
C ARG A 47 -14.52 -12.04 9.78
N ARG A 48 -14.55 -11.68 11.07
CA ARG A 48 -13.61 -10.80 11.74
C ARG A 48 -12.81 -11.61 12.73
N ASP A 49 -11.55 -11.92 12.44
CA ASP A 49 -10.64 -12.55 13.39
C ASP A 49 -9.21 -12.14 13.03
N PRO A 50 -8.46 -11.49 13.95
CA PRO A 50 -7.06 -11.13 13.72
C PRO A 50 -6.15 -12.32 13.35
N LYS A 51 -6.59 -13.56 13.55
CA LYS A 51 -5.85 -14.79 13.21
C LYS A 51 -6.22 -15.37 11.85
N LYS A 52 -7.22 -14.82 11.13
CA LYS A 52 -7.62 -15.28 9.79
C LYS A 52 -6.77 -14.64 8.69
N TYR A 53 -5.46 -14.84 8.82
CA TYR A 53 -4.46 -14.51 7.81
C TYR A 53 -3.75 -15.80 7.39
N TYR A 54 -3.71 -16.04 6.09
CA TYR A 54 -3.37 -17.34 5.51
C TYR A 54 -2.04 -17.25 4.78
N PHE A 55 -1.14 -18.17 5.09
CA PHE A 55 0.14 -18.30 4.41
C PHE A 55 0.03 -19.36 3.32
N SER A 56 0.47 -19.03 2.12
CA SER A 56 0.64 -19.98 1.02
C SER A 56 2.11 -20.02 0.62
N VAL A 57 2.66 -21.22 0.46
CA VAL A 57 4.03 -21.45 0.00
C VAL A 57 3.98 -22.19 -1.32
N PHE A 58 4.71 -21.69 -2.31
CA PHE A 58 4.77 -22.21 -3.67
C PHE A 58 6.16 -22.78 -3.93
N GLY A 59 6.23 -24.05 -4.28
CA GLY A 59 7.49 -24.79 -4.39
C GLY A 59 8.06 -25.18 -3.03
N THR A 60 9.34 -25.52 -2.99
CA THR A 60 10.04 -25.95 -1.78
C THR A 60 11.01 -24.85 -1.33
N PRO A 61 10.86 -24.29 -0.11
CA PRO A 61 11.81 -23.33 0.42
C PRO A 61 13.24 -23.89 0.43
N ALA A 62 14.15 -23.22 -0.26
CA ALA A 62 15.55 -23.62 -0.39
C ALA A 62 16.44 -22.40 -0.66
N ALA A 63 17.74 -22.55 -0.43
CA ALA A 63 18.75 -21.53 -0.72
C ALA A 63 19.05 -21.40 -2.23
N SER A 64 18.75 -22.44 -3.02
CA SER A 64 18.87 -22.46 -4.47
C SER A 64 17.53 -22.74 -5.14
N GLY A 65 17.42 -22.46 -6.44
CA GLY A 65 16.19 -22.62 -7.19
C GLY A 65 15.20 -21.47 -6.96
N THR A 66 13.94 -21.69 -7.29
CA THR A 66 12.87 -20.67 -7.18
C THR A 66 11.72 -21.20 -6.36
N TRP A 67 11.27 -20.39 -5.40
CA TRP A 67 10.07 -20.64 -4.60
C TRP A 67 9.44 -19.29 -4.23
N GLY A 68 8.22 -19.31 -3.75
CA GLY A 68 7.53 -18.08 -3.37
C GLY A 68 6.62 -18.31 -2.19
N TRP A 69 6.18 -17.23 -1.59
CA TRP A 69 5.16 -17.29 -0.57
C TRP A 69 4.34 -16.00 -0.56
N ARG A 70 3.13 -16.10 -0.03
CA ARG A 70 2.29 -14.95 0.24
C ARG A 70 1.55 -15.12 1.55
N VAL A 71 1.14 -13.99 2.10
CA VAL A 71 0.24 -13.91 3.24
C VAL A 71 -0.93 -13.02 2.87
N GLU A 72 -2.15 -13.50 3.10
CA GLU A 72 -3.38 -12.83 2.70
C GLU A 72 -4.44 -12.88 3.80
N GLY A 73 -5.20 -11.80 3.92
CA GLY A 73 -6.36 -11.68 4.79
C GLY A 73 -7.21 -10.49 4.34
N HIS A 74 -8.24 -10.16 5.12
CA HIS A 74 -9.23 -9.14 4.75
C HIS A 74 -8.62 -7.78 4.37
N HIS A 75 -7.55 -7.35 5.03
CA HIS A 75 -6.87 -6.06 4.76
C HIS A 75 -5.35 -6.14 4.56
N MET A 76 -4.81 -7.30 4.20
CA MET A 76 -3.38 -7.44 3.91
C MET A 76 -3.16 -8.48 2.81
N SER A 77 -2.28 -8.16 1.86
CA SER A 77 -1.75 -9.12 0.89
C SER A 77 -0.29 -8.77 0.60
N LEU A 78 0.63 -9.64 1.01
CA LEU A 78 2.06 -9.48 0.76
C LEU A 78 2.56 -10.69 -0.03
N ASN A 79 3.36 -10.44 -1.06
CA ASN A 79 3.73 -11.45 -2.04
C ASN A 79 5.24 -11.44 -2.28
N TYR A 80 5.89 -12.59 -2.17
CA TYR A 80 7.33 -12.74 -2.33
C TYR A 80 7.67 -13.86 -3.31
N THR A 81 8.60 -13.57 -4.22
CA THR A 81 9.26 -14.58 -5.07
C THR A 81 10.74 -14.57 -4.75
N ILE A 82 11.29 -15.74 -4.45
CA ILE A 82 12.67 -15.96 -4.09
C ILE A 82 13.32 -16.78 -5.20
N LYS A 83 14.47 -16.33 -5.71
CA LYS A 83 15.27 -17.04 -6.70
C LYS A 83 16.74 -17.01 -6.30
N GLU A 84 17.35 -18.19 -6.24
CA GLU A 84 18.74 -18.36 -5.79
C GLU A 84 19.02 -17.65 -4.45
N GLY A 85 18.11 -17.83 -3.49
CA GLY A 85 18.22 -17.28 -2.15
C GLY A 85 18.01 -15.76 -2.05
N LYS A 86 17.59 -15.09 -3.13
CA LYS A 86 17.33 -13.64 -3.17
C LYS A 86 15.86 -13.36 -3.45
N VAL A 87 15.31 -12.35 -2.78
CA VAL A 87 13.99 -11.83 -3.14
C VAL A 87 14.13 -11.16 -4.52
N VAL A 88 13.38 -11.66 -5.51
CA VAL A 88 13.35 -11.11 -6.87
C VAL A 88 12.02 -10.44 -7.20
N SER A 89 11.03 -10.57 -6.31
CA SER A 89 9.79 -9.79 -6.34
C SER A 89 9.21 -9.72 -4.94
N SER A 90 8.74 -8.53 -4.56
CA SER A 90 8.03 -8.26 -3.30
C SER A 90 6.68 -7.58 -3.56
N THR A 91 6.14 -7.71 -4.77
CA THR A 91 4.90 -7.06 -5.21
C THR A 91 3.92 -8.06 -5.86
N PRO A 92 2.59 -7.81 -5.76
CA PRO A 92 1.96 -6.64 -5.15
C PRO A 92 2.07 -6.66 -3.61
N GLU A 93 2.19 -5.47 -3.04
CA GLU A 93 2.18 -5.24 -1.60
C GLU A 93 0.95 -4.39 -1.26
N PHE A 94 0.07 -4.93 -0.43
CA PHE A 94 -1.19 -4.29 -0.05
C PHE A 94 -1.35 -4.26 1.47
N PHE A 95 -1.70 -3.08 1.97
CA PHE A 95 -2.18 -2.84 3.32
C PHE A 95 -3.49 -2.04 3.25
N GLY A 96 -4.48 -2.45 4.03
CA GLY A 96 -5.71 -1.71 4.25
C GLY A 96 -5.94 -1.43 5.72
N ALA A 97 -6.78 -0.44 6.02
CA ALA A 97 -7.19 -0.13 7.38
C ALA A 97 -8.67 0.16 7.44
N ASN A 98 -9.40 -0.62 8.24
CA ASN A 98 -10.82 -0.42 8.50
C ASN A 98 -11.12 -0.78 9.95
N PRO A 99 -11.49 0.19 10.81
CA PRO A 99 -11.48 1.63 10.54
C PRO A 99 -10.06 2.19 10.36
N GLY A 100 -9.88 3.18 9.49
CA GLY A 100 -8.61 3.88 9.29
C GLY A 100 -8.23 4.79 10.47
N THR A 101 -9.23 5.37 11.12
CA THR A 101 -9.15 6.24 12.30
C THR A 101 -10.05 5.69 13.41
N ILE A 102 -9.49 5.53 14.60
CA ILE A 102 -10.20 5.10 15.82
C ILE A 102 -10.12 6.22 16.86
N ASP A 103 -11.26 6.56 17.47
CA ASP A 103 -11.31 7.44 18.64
C ASP A 103 -10.66 6.76 19.86
N SER A 104 -9.68 7.42 20.48
CA SER A 104 -8.97 6.93 21.68
C SER A 104 -9.11 7.88 22.88
N GLY A 105 -10.23 8.62 22.91
CA GLY A 105 -10.59 9.56 23.94
C GLY A 105 -10.20 11.00 23.60
N LEU A 106 -10.38 11.90 24.57
CA LEU A 106 -10.30 13.34 24.36
C LEU A 106 -9.01 13.75 23.60
N ASN A 107 -9.19 14.29 22.39
CA ASN A 107 -8.15 14.78 21.50
C ASN A 107 -7.08 13.74 21.09
N ARG A 108 -7.42 12.45 21.10
CA ARG A 108 -6.51 11.38 20.68
C ARG A 108 -7.18 10.45 19.68
N GLN A 109 -6.43 10.07 18.66
CA GLN A 109 -6.88 9.12 17.65
C GLN A 109 -5.75 8.15 17.31
N ILE A 110 -6.11 6.91 17.00
CA ILE A 110 -5.22 5.94 16.36
C ILE A 110 -5.52 6.01 14.85
N ARG A 111 -4.49 6.23 14.03
CA ARG A 111 -4.61 6.32 12.57
C ARG A 111 -3.70 5.31 11.89
N VAL A 112 -4.23 4.15 11.55
CA VAL A 112 -3.51 3.12 10.80
C VAL A 112 -3.47 3.55 9.33
N LEU A 113 -2.28 3.61 8.72
CA LEU A 113 -2.03 4.19 7.38
C LEU A 113 -2.32 5.70 7.27
N GLY A 114 -2.27 6.43 8.39
CA GLY A 114 -2.55 7.88 8.42
C GLY A 114 -1.35 8.75 8.01
N THR A 115 -0.13 8.26 8.20
CA THR A 115 1.09 9.02 7.87
C THR A 115 1.23 9.20 6.36
N GLU A 116 0.95 8.16 5.58
CA GLU A 116 0.91 8.20 4.12
C GLU A 116 -0.09 9.26 3.61
N GLU A 117 -1.30 9.28 4.18
CA GLU A 117 -2.35 10.27 3.87
C GLU A 117 -1.89 11.70 4.18
N ASP A 118 -1.32 11.92 5.36
CA ASP A 118 -0.96 13.26 5.84
C ASP A 118 0.19 13.88 5.03
N ILE A 119 1.19 13.08 4.66
CA ILE A 119 2.30 13.52 3.80
C ILE A 119 1.77 13.84 2.39
N ALA A 120 0.98 12.95 1.78
CA ALA A 120 0.42 13.16 0.45
C ALA A 120 -0.46 14.42 0.39
N ARG A 121 -1.30 14.63 1.41
CA ARG A 121 -2.14 15.84 1.53
C ARG A 121 -1.30 17.10 1.71
N SER A 122 -0.17 17.01 2.39
CA SER A 122 0.77 18.13 2.55
C SER A 122 1.40 18.53 1.21
N ILE A 123 1.73 17.58 0.32
CA ILE A 123 2.18 17.87 -1.05
C ILE A 123 1.11 18.65 -1.81
N LEU A 124 -0.15 18.19 -1.76
CA LEU A 124 -1.28 18.86 -2.42
C LEU A 124 -1.48 20.28 -1.88
N LYS A 125 -1.47 20.46 -0.55
CA LYS A 125 -1.69 21.76 0.10
C LYS A 125 -0.60 22.78 -0.23
N LEU A 126 0.63 22.33 -0.51
CA LEU A 126 1.72 23.20 -0.95
C LEU A 126 1.67 23.54 -2.45
N CYS A 127 0.79 22.91 -3.23
CA CYS A 127 0.66 23.23 -4.65
C CYS A 127 0.14 24.66 -4.85
N ASN A 128 0.82 25.43 -5.70
CA ASN A 128 0.25 26.66 -6.25
C ASN A 128 -0.84 26.34 -7.29
N GLU A 129 -1.54 27.35 -7.79
CA GLU A 129 -2.67 27.15 -8.72
C GLU A 129 -2.29 26.43 -10.01
N ASP A 130 -1.10 26.66 -10.57
CA ASP A 130 -0.66 25.96 -11.78
C ASP A 130 -0.26 24.51 -11.50
N GLN A 131 0.33 24.24 -10.33
CA GLN A 131 0.62 22.88 -9.88
C GLN A 131 -0.66 22.11 -9.55
N LYS A 132 -1.68 22.75 -8.95
CA LYS A 132 -2.99 22.12 -8.68
C LYS A 132 -3.68 21.67 -9.95
N LYS A 133 -3.62 22.45 -11.03
CA LYS A 133 -4.15 22.05 -12.36
C LYS A 133 -3.49 20.78 -12.91
N LEU A 134 -2.28 20.44 -12.44
CA LEU A 134 -1.57 19.21 -12.83
C LEU A 134 -1.82 18.09 -11.83
N ALA A 135 -1.72 18.36 -10.53
CA ALA A 135 -1.83 17.35 -9.47
C ALA A 135 -3.27 16.89 -9.26
N TRP A 136 -4.25 17.80 -9.27
CA TRP A 136 -5.64 17.52 -8.93
C TRP A 136 -6.40 17.12 -10.19
N ILE A 137 -6.46 15.81 -10.44
CA ILE A 137 -6.97 15.27 -11.70
C ILE A 137 -8.50 15.34 -11.77
N ASP A 138 -9.18 15.05 -10.66
CA ASP A 138 -10.64 15.15 -10.56
C ASP A 138 -11.07 15.46 -9.13
N THR A 139 -12.21 16.13 -8.99
CA THR A 139 -12.93 16.31 -7.72
C THR A 139 -13.65 15.04 -7.25
N ALA A 140 -13.81 14.04 -8.12
CA ALA A 140 -14.35 12.72 -7.79
C ALA A 140 -13.23 11.68 -7.63
N ALA A 141 -13.12 11.07 -6.45
CA ALA A 141 -12.25 9.92 -6.23
C ALA A 141 -12.90 8.61 -6.73
N PRO A 142 -12.12 7.67 -7.30
CA PRO A 142 -12.61 6.33 -7.60
C PRO A 142 -13.07 5.61 -6.32
N ASP A 143 -14.01 4.67 -6.43
CA ASP A 143 -14.58 3.95 -5.28
C ASP A 143 -13.60 2.97 -4.60
N ASP A 144 -12.51 2.62 -5.29
CA ASP A 144 -11.43 1.79 -4.77
C ASP A 144 -10.11 2.03 -5.55
N LEU A 145 -9.06 1.28 -5.23
CA LEU A 145 -7.83 1.16 -6.00
C LEU A 145 -8.14 0.77 -7.45
N ARG A 146 -7.51 1.44 -8.41
CA ARG A 146 -7.76 1.16 -9.85
C ARG A 146 -7.14 -0.16 -10.29
N THR A 147 -6.07 -0.59 -9.63
CA THR A 147 -5.37 -1.84 -9.95
C THR A 147 -5.58 -2.95 -8.92
N GLY A 148 -6.55 -2.80 -8.01
CA GLY A 148 -7.01 -3.86 -7.09
C GLY A 148 -7.96 -4.81 -7.82
N GLY A 149 -7.51 -6.04 -8.12
CA GLY A 149 -8.05 -6.96 -9.12
C GLY A 149 -9.50 -7.46 -9.00
N ALA A 150 -10.40 -6.77 -8.31
CA ALA A 150 -11.83 -7.11 -8.25
C ALA A 150 -12.78 -5.99 -8.70
N MET A 151 -12.35 -4.71 -8.77
CA MET A 151 -13.25 -3.56 -8.98
C MET A 151 -12.81 -2.58 -10.09
N GLY A 152 -11.64 -2.78 -10.70
CA GLY A 152 -11.29 -2.10 -11.94
C GLY A 152 -12.10 -2.65 -13.11
N THR A 153 -12.35 -1.84 -14.14
CA THR A 153 -13.02 -2.24 -15.40
C THR A 153 -12.28 -3.36 -16.17
N ASN A 154 -11.16 -3.84 -15.65
CA ASN A 154 -10.41 -4.96 -16.18
C ASN A 154 -10.35 -6.09 -15.12
N PRO A 155 -11.29 -7.06 -15.15
CA PRO A 155 -11.36 -8.16 -14.18
C PRO A 155 -10.18 -9.16 -14.25
N VAL A 156 -9.06 -8.78 -14.88
CA VAL A 156 -7.92 -9.67 -15.21
C VAL A 156 -6.54 -9.01 -14.95
N ALA A 157 -6.43 -7.84 -14.31
CA ALA A 157 -5.11 -7.23 -14.14
C ALA A 157 -4.31 -7.83 -12.96
N SER A 158 -3.84 -9.08 -13.11
CA SER A 158 -2.82 -9.69 -12.23
C SER A 158 -1.49 -8.91 -12.21
N GLN A 159 -1.37 -7.89 -13.06
CA GLN A 159 -0.19 -7.04 -13.27
C GLN A 159 -0.57 -5.56 -13.13
N PRO A 160 0.37 -4.67 -12.78
CA PRO A 160 0.06 -3.26 -12.58
C PRO A 160 -0.29 -2.53 -13.88
N GLU A 161 -1.03 -1.44 -13.75
CA GLU A 161 -1.34 -0.56 -14.87
C GLU A 161 -0.09 0.21 -15.32
N THR A 162 0.30 0.03 -16.57
CA THR A 162 1.49 0.65 -17.18
C THR A 162 1.19 1.90 -18.01
N THR A 163 -0.01 2.48 -17.83
CA THR A 163 -0.36 3.73 -18.49
C THR A 163 0.60 4.85 -18.11
N ALA A 164 0.71 5.84 -19.00
CA ALA A 164 1.58 6.99 -18.78
C ALA A 164 1.24 7.67 -17.45
N PRO A 165 2.26 8.10 -16.68
CA PRO A 165 2.02 8.76 -15.41
C PRO A 165 1.24 10.06 -15.62
N VAL A 166 0.31 10.32 -14.70
CA VAL A 166 -0.48 11.55 -14.63
C VAL A 166 -0.13 12.31 -13.35
N GLY A 167 -0.43 13.60 -13.30
CA GLY A 167 -0.20 14.41 -12.10
C GLY A 167 0.89 15.47 -12.26
N LEU A 168 1.27 16.05 -11.13
CA LEU A 168 2.40 16.97 -11.01
C LEU A 168 3.71 16.17 -11.08
N PRO A 169 4.56 16.35 -12.12
CA PRO A 169 5.89 15.77 -12.13
C PRO A 169 6.79 16.44 -11.10
N ALA A 170 7.67 15.67 -10.48
CA ALA A 170 8.64 16.15 -9.51
C ALA A 170 9.58 17.22 -10.11
N SER A 171 9.87 17.20 -11.42
CA SER A 171 10.58 18.29 -12.10
C SER A 171 9.95 19.68 -11.94
N LYS A 172 8.63 19.75 -11.67
CA LYS A 172 7.87 20.99 -11.43
C LYS A 172 7.58 21.24 -9.95
N MET A 173 8.10 20.40 -9.05
CA MET A 173 7.99 20.60 -7.60
C MET A 173 9.10 21.51 -7.08
N ASN A 174 8.77 22.34 -6.08
CA ASN A 174 9.77 23.07 -5.32
C ASN A 174 10.51 22.15 -4.33
N ALA A 175 11.50 22.69 -3.60
CA ALA A 175 12.32 21.89 -2.69
C ALA A 175 11.52 21.22 -1.56
N ASP A 176 10.54 21.92 -0.99
CA ASP A 176 9.70 21.39 0.11
C ASP A 176 8.78 20.26 -0.38
N GLN A 177 8.18 20.42 -1.56
CA GLN A 177 7.39 19.37 -2.21
C GLN A 177 8.24 18.15 -2.57
N LYS A 178 9.46 18.34 -3.09
CA LYS A 178 10.40 17.22 -3.35
C LYS A 178 10.79 16.50 -2.07
N LYS A 179 10.99 17.23 -0.96
CA LYS A 179 11.26 16.65 0.34
C LYS A 179 10.09 15.79 0.84
N LEU A 180 8.87 16.31 0.77
CA LEU A 180 7.66 15.54 1.14
C LEU A 180 7.45 14.32 0.24
N LEU A 181 7.72 14.43 -1.07
CA LEU A 181 7.65 13.27 -1.97
C LEU A 181 8.68 12.20 -1.57
N ALA A 182 9.91 12.59 -1.23
CA ALA A 182 10.93 11.66 -0.75
C ALA A 182 10.56 11.03 0.61
N GLU A 183 9.92 11.80 1.50
CA GLU A 183 9.38 11.32 2.77
C GLU A 183 8.26 10.31 2.54
N LEU A 184 7.32 10.60 1.64
CA LEU A 184 6.24 9.68 1.27
C LEU A 184 6.80 8.37 0.72
N LEU A 185 7.75 8.43 -0.23
CA LEU A 185 8.39 7.21 -0.75
C LEU A 185 9.11 6.43 0.36
N SER A 186 9.76 7.12 1.29
CA SER A 186 10.43 6.47 2.43
C SER A 186 9.44 5.83 3.40
N GLU A 187 8.26 6.43 3.57
CA GLU A 187 7.17 5.88 4.40
C GLU A 187 6.66 4.54 3.86
N TYR A 188 6.56 4.39 2.54
CA TYR A 188 6.24 3.10 1.92
C TYR A 188 7.41 2.12 2.00
N LEU A 189 8.63 2.58 1.68
CA LEU A 189 9.81 1.73 1.62
C LEU A 189 10.21 1.17 2.99
N LYS A 190 9.93 1.89 4.09
CA LYS A 190 10.32 1.46 5.44
C LYS A 190 9.73 0.12 5.82
N ASN A 191 8.63 -0.31 5.20
CA ASN A 191 7.98 -1.59 5.51
C ASN A 191 8.83 -2.79 5.09
N MET A 192 9.73 -2.61 4.13
CA MET A 192 10.49 -3.69 3.51
C MET A 192 11.80 -4.00 4.25
N PRO A 193 12.28 -5.26 4.22
CA PRO A 193 13.61 -5.61 4.67
C PRO A 193 14.69 -4.81 3.92
N GLY A 194 15.85 -4.61 4.56
CA GLY A 194 16.86 -3.67 4.06
C GLY A 194 17.42 -3.97 2.67
N ASP A 195 17.44 -5.23 2.24
CA ASP A 195 17.83 -5.61 0.87
C ASP A 195 16.77 -5.22 -0.17
N VAL A 196 15.49 -5.51 0.11
CA VAL A 196 14.35 -5.13 -0.73
C VAL A 196 14.17 -3.61 -0.78
N GLU A 197 14.30 -2.93 0.36
CA GLU A 197 14.24 -1.47 0.45
C GLU A 197 15.33 -0.82 -0.41
N LYS A 198 16.58 -1.28 -0.27
CA LYS A 198 17.71 -0.82 -1.06
C LYS A 198 17.50 -1.04 -2.56
N GLU A 199 16.99 -2.20 -2.96
CA GLU A 199 16.71 -2.50 -4.37
C GLU A 199 15.63 -1.58 -4.93
N ARG A 200 14.51 -1.42 -4.22
CA ARG A 200 13.43 -0.50 -4.64
C ARG A 200 13.92 0.93 -4.71
N ARG A 201 14.70 1.41 -3.73
CA ARG A 201 15.29 2.76 -3.74
C ARG A 201 16.22 2.96 -4.94
N ALA A 202 17.11 2.02 -5.22
CA ALA A 202 17.99 2.08 -6.37
C ALA A 202 17.21 2.09 -7.71
N ALA A 203 16.11 1.34 -7.80
CA ALA A 203 15.23 1.34 -8.97
C ALA A 203 14.47 2.66 -9.14
N ILE A 204 14.11 3.34 -8.06
CA ILE A 204 13.50 4.69 -8.08
C ILE A 204 14.53 5.71 -8.59
N GLU A 205 15.74 5.71 -8.02
CA GLU A 205 16.81 6.63 -8.38
C GLU A 205 17.25 6.46 -9.84
N SER A 206 17.46 5.21 -10.28
CA SER A 206 17.79 4.88 -11.68
C SER A 206 16.67 5.22 -12.65
N GLY A 207 15.43 5.30 -12.15
CA GLY A 207 14.26 5.72 -12.91
C GLY A 207 14.20 7.23 -13.18
N GLY A 208 14.97 8.03 -12.45
CA GLY A 208 14.97 9.49 -12.49
C GLY A 208 13.89 10.10 -11.60
N LEU A 209 14.31 10.77 -10.53
CA LEU A 209 13.40 11.35 -9.53
C LEU A 209 12.46 12.42 -10.12
N ASP A 210 12.96 13.22 -11.06
CA ASP A 210 12.21 14.30 -11.70
C ASP A 210 11.03 13.80 -12.57
N GLY A 211 11.04 12.52 -12.95
CA GLY A 211 9.98 11.85 -13.70
C GLY A 211 8.91 11.19 -12.82
N ILE A 212 9.01 11.27 -11.49
CA ILE A 212 7.98 10.78 -10.58
C ILE A 212 6.81 11.75 -10.59
N HIS A 213 5.59 11.24 -10.77
CA HIS A 213 4.39 12.06 -10.78
C HIS A 213 3.52 11.80 -9.55
N PHE A 214 2.97 12.88 -9.00
CA PHE A 214 1.98 12.86 -7.92
C PHE A 214 0.63 13.33 -8.44
N ALA A 215 -0.39 12.49 -8.31
CA ALA A 215 -1.75 12.79 -8.74
C ALA A 215 -2.76 12.57 -7.62
N TRP A 216 -3.79 13.40 -7.58
CA TRP A 216 -4.81 13.47 -6.54
C TRP A 216 -6.22 13.50 -7.15
N TRP A 217 -7.14 12.77 -6.51
CA TRP A 217 -8.56 12.77 -6.80
C TRP A 217 -9.36 12.94 -5.51
N GLY A 218 -10.52 13.58 -5.61
CA GLY A 218 -11.39 13.79 -4.46
C GLY A 218 -11.06 15.07 -3.70
N ASP A 219 -11.40 15.09 -2.43
CA ASP A 219 -11.34 16.28 -1.57
C ASP A 219 -9.97 16.44 -0.88
N ALA A 220 -9.53 17.68 -0.66
CA ALA A 220 -8.26 18.00 -0.01
C ALA A 220 -8.31 18.00 1.53
N ASP A 221 -9.49 17.86 2.14
CA ASP A 221 -9.67 17.78 3.58
C ASP A 221 -9.64 16.34 4.11
N GLN A 222 -9.22 16.18 5.37
CA GLN A 222 -9.27 14.89 6.08
C GLN A 222 -10.72 14.45 6.29
N HIS A 223 -10.94 13.14 6.42
CA HIS A 223 -12.29 12.54 6.57
C HIS A 223 -13.24 12.82 5.39
N LYS A 224 -12.67 13.18 4.23
CA LYS A 224 -13.38 13.28 2.96
C LYS A 224 -12.82 12.27 1.97
N ARG A 225 -13.68 11.86 1.03
CA ARG A 225 -13.34 10.86 0.00
C ARG A 225 -12.16 11.37 -0.83
N HIS A 226 -11.09 10.60 -0.88
CA HIS A 226 -9.92 10.94 -1.67
C HIS A 226 -9.17 9.70 -2.14
N TYR A 227 -8.31 9.93 -3.14
CA TYR A 227 -7.41 8.94 -3.69
C TYR A 227 -6.17 9.67 -4.21
N TYR A 228 -4.99 9.07 -4.04
CA TYR A 228 -3.79 9.55 -4.71
C TYR A 228 -3.02 8.43 -5.38
N ARG A 229 -2.22 8.83 -6.38
CA ARG A 229 -1.32 7.97 -7.11
C ARG A 229 0.06 8.60 -7.13
N VAL A 230 1.09 7.80 -6.87
CA VAL A 230 2.49 8.18 -7.10
C VAL A 230 3.11 7.18 -8.05
N GLN A 231 3.61 7.66 -9.18
CA GLN A 231 4.13 6.78 -10.22
C GLN A 231 5.50 7.26 -10.70
N GLY A 232 6.48 6.37 -10.60
CA GLY A 232 7.79 6.52 -11.23
C GLY A 232 7.94 5.57 -12.41
N LYS A 233 9.17 5.44 -12.92
CA LYS A 233 9.46 4.52 -14.03
C LYS A 233 9.37 3.04 -13.61
N SER A 234 9.68 2.73 -12.36
CA SER A 234 9.80 1.37 -11.83
C SER A 234 8.64 0.95 -10.93
N PHE A 235 7.80 1.88 -10.47
CA PHE A 235 6.81 1.60 -9.43
C PHE A 235 5.51 2.38 -9.61
N LEU A 236 4.46 1.85 -9.00
CA LEU A 236 3.15 2.48 -8.85
C LEU A 236 2.68 2.35 -7.41
N ILE A 237 2.33 3.47 -6.79
CA ILE A 237 1.65 3.56 -5.50
C ILE A 237 0.25 4.06 -5.74
N GLU A 238 -0.72 3.43 -5.09
CA GLU A 238 -2.10 3.89 -5.01
C GLU A 238 -2.56 3.91 -3.55
N TYR A 239 -3.32 4.94 -3.18
CA TYR A 239 -3.98 5.05 -1.88
C TYR A 239 -5.41 5.51 -2.11
N ASN A 240 -6.39 4.75 -1.60
CA ASN A 240 -7.81 5.07 -1.66
C ASN A 240 -8.36 5.16 -0.24
N ASN A 241 -9.15 6.18 0.04
CA ASN A 241 -9.98 6.23 1.23
C ASN A 241 -11.31 6.91 0.92
N THR A 242 -12.25 6.11 0.41
CA THR A 242 -13.54 6.61 -0.07
C THR A 242 -14.74 5.93 0.59
N GLN A 243 -14.55 4.78 1.22
CA GLN A 243 -15.60 4.02 1.87
C GLN A 243 -15.74 4.43 3.35
N ASN A 244 -16.87 4.09 3.97
CA ASN A 244 -17.15 4.31 5.40
C ASN A 244 -16.87 5.75 5.88
N ASN A 245 -17.28 6.75 5.10
CA ASN A 245 -17.00 8.17 5.35
C ASN A 245 -15.50 8.51 5.36
N ALA A 246 -14.75 7.98 4.38
CA ALA A 246 -13.29 8.08 4.32
C ALA A 246 -12.62 7.58 5.61
N ASN A 247 -13.05 6.40 6.05
CA ASN A 247 -12.48 5.70 7.19
C ASN A 247 -12.15 4.23 6.87
N HIS A 248 -11.90 3.94 5.60
CA HIS A 248 -11.58 2.62 5.09
C HIS A 248 -10.53 2.77 4.00
N VAL A 249 -9.28 2.60 4.42
CA VAL A 249 -8.10 2.85 3.61
C VAL A 249 -7.72 1.57 2.87
N HIS A 250 -7.40 1.70 1.60
CA HIS A 250 -6.70 0.71 0.80
C HIS A 250 -5.43 1.35 0.23
N SER A 251 -4.28 0.71 0.40
CA SER A 251 -2.98 1.22 -0.03
C SER A 251 -2.17 0.11 -0.68
N MET A 252 -1.57 0.39 -1.83
CA MET A 252 -0.86 -0.61 -2.61
C MET A 252 0.41 -0.08 -3.26
N TRP A 253 1.46 -0.91 -3.24
CA TRP A 253 2.69 -0.73 -4.00
C TRP A 253 2.84 -1.85 -5.04
N ARG A 254 3.12 -1.49 -6.29
CA ARG A 254 3.34 -2.43 -7.40
C ARG A 254 4.60 -2.12 -8.21
N ASN A 255 5.17 -3.14 -8.84
CA ASN A 255 6.36 -3.01 -9.69
C ASN A 255 5.96 -2.91 -11.17
N LEU A 256 6.25 -1.78 -11.83
CA LEU A 256 5.91 -1.58 -13.25
C LEU A 256 6.74 -2.44 -14.23
N GLY A 257 7.77 -3.14 -13.75
CA GLY A 257 8.44 -4.21 -14.50
C GLY A 257 7.66 -5.54 -14.49
N GLY A 258 6.74 -5.71 -13.53
CA GLY A 258 5.92 -6.90 -13.35
C GLY A 258 5.90 -7.39 -11.90
N ASP A 259 4.72 -7.79 -11.45
CA ASP A 259 4.50 -8.42 -10.15
C ASP A 259 4.77 -9.92 -10.21
N PHE A 260 5.04 -10.53 -9.05
CA PHE A 260 5.38 -11.96 -8.90
C PHE A 260 6.63 -12.41 -9.67
N ALA A 261 7.52 -11.47 -10.01
CA ALA A 261 8.63 -11.68 -10.94
C ALA A 261 8.18 -12.16 -12.35
N ILE A 262 6.95 -11.85 -12.73
CA ILE A 262 6.39 -12.13 -14.06
C ILE A 262 6.39 -10.83 -14.86
N PRO A 263 7.17 -10.73 -15.96
CA PRO A 263 7.21 -9.52 -16.76
C PRO A 263 5.83 -9.14 -17.31
N ILE A 264 5.57 -7.83 -17.37
CA ILE A 264 4.36 -7.32 -18.02
C ILE A 264 4.44 -7.63 -19.52
N GLN A 265 3.45 -8.33 -20.05
CA GLN A 265 3.30 -8.54 -21.48
C GLN A 265 2.92 -7.20 -22.12
N LYS A 266 3.76 -6.72 -23.04
CA LYS A 266 3.53 -5.49 -23.81
C LYS A 266 2.69 -5.76 -25.04
#